data_AF-A0A2A5LY35-F1
#
_entry.id   AF-A0A2A5LY35-F1
#
_cell.length_a   1.000
_cell.length_b   1.000
_cell.length_c   1.000
_cell.angle_alpha   90.00
_cell.angle_beta   90.00
_cell.angle_gamma   90.00
#
_symmetry.space_group_name_H-M   'P 1'
#
loop_
_entity.id
_entity.type
_entity.pdbx_description
1 polymer ?
#
loop_
_entity_poly.entity_id
_entity_poly.type
_entity_poly.pdbx_seq_one_letter_code
_entity_poly.pdbx_strand_id
1 'polypeptide(L)'
;MFDNTIEGWYYTFFGLLLIITFISWLGFARFSMARIERQMQKDGLSRPSSWDGVGLRALWYASAIAFPVGIFNRAEDPLIDVPTVRRYSTSSDRVLGWILMVSGFLLVAITLSGVFFDID
;
A
#
# COMPACT_ATOMS: atom_id res chain seq x y z
N MET A 1 31.22 1.82 1.57
CA MET A 1 31.63 2.99 0.78
C MET A 1 30.65 3.04 -0.38
N PHE A 2 29.82 4.08 -0.47
CA PHE A 2 28.91 4.21 -1.60
C PHE A 2 29.75 4.29 -2.87
N ASP A 3 29.44 3.45 -3.85
CA ASP A 3 30.02 3.59 -5.17
C ASP A 3 29.42 4.87 -5.79
N ASN A 4 30.28 5.77 -6.26
CA ASN A 4 29.87 7.07 -6.80
C ASN A 4 29.39 6.97 -8.26
N THR A 5 29.08 5.75 -8.72
CA THR A 5 28.48 5.45 -10.02
C THR A 5 26.97 5.69 -9.99
N ILE A 6 26.36 5.88 -11.17
CA ILE A 6 24.91 6.01 -11.32
C ILE A 6 24.20 4.74 -10.81
N GLU A 7 24.75 3.56 -11.14
CA GLU A 7 24.28 2.26 -10.65
C GLU A 7 24.31 2.17 -9.13
N GLY A 8 25.42 2.58 -8.50
CA GLY A 8 25.56 2.58 -7.04
C GLY A 8 24.49 3.43 -6.35
N TRP A 9 24.23 4.62 -6.87
CA TRP A 9 23.14 5.48 -6.38
C TRP A 9 21.77 4.87 -6.65
N TYR A 10 21.53 4.34 -7.84
CA TYR A 10 20.27 3.68 -8.21
C TYR A 10 19.95 2.55 -7.24
N TYR A 11 20.88 1.62 -7.01
CA TYR A 11 20.68 0.48 -6.12
C TYR A 11 20.52 0.90 -4.66
N THR A 12 21.21 1.96 -4.24
CA THR A 12 21.03 2.54 -2.90
C THR A 12 19.61 3.08 -2.73
N PHE A 13 19.12 3.89 -3.66
CA PHE A 13 17.76 4.44 -3.60
C PHE A 13 16.69 3.35 -3.73
N PHE A 14 16.89 2.40 -4.63
CA PHE A 14 16.01 1.24 -4.79
C PHE A 14 15.92 0.43 -3.49
N GLY A 15 17.06 0.09 -2.88
CA GLY A 15 17.11 -0.65 -1.63
C GLY A 15 16.42 0.09 -0.47
N LEU A 16 16.66 1.40 -0.35
CA LEU A 16 16.00 2.23 0.66
C LEU A 16 14.48 2.29 0.45
N LEU A 17 14.03 2.53 -0.78
CA LEU A 17 12.60 2.56 -1.12
C LEU A 17 11.93 1.21 -0.91
N LEU A 18 12.62 0.10 -1.22
CA LEU A 18 12.15 -1.25 -0.98
C LEU A 18 11.91 -1.48 0.52
N ILE A 19 12.87 -1.11 1.36
CA ILE A 19 12.76 -1.23 2.83
C ILE A 19 11.62 -0.36 3.36
N ILE A 20 11.54 0.90 2.93
CA ILE A 20 10.46 1.83 3.35
C ILE A 20 9.10 1.27 2.96
N THR A 21 8.95 0.77 1.72
CA THR A 21 7.70 0.20 1.23
C THR A 21 7.33 -1.04 2.01
N PHE A 22 8.29 -1.93 2.27
CA PHE A 22 8.05 -3.16 3.03
C PHE A 22 7.62 -2.87 4.48
N ILE A 23 8.32 -1.97 5.17
CA ILE A 23 7.96 -1.55 6.53
C ILE A 23 6.58 -0.89 6.54
N SER A 24 6.29 -0.03 5.57
CA SER A 24 5.00 0.65 5.46
C SER A 24 3.86 -0.34 5.19
N TRP A 25 4.12 -1.37 4.38
CA TRP A 25 3.15 -2.43 4.08
C TRP A 25 2.83 -3.24 5.34
N LEU A 26 3.85 -3.74 6.03
CA LEU A 26 3.66 -4.50 7.27
C LEU A 26 3.00 -3.65 8.35
N GLY A 27 3.42 -2.39 8.49
CA GLY A 27 2.84 -1.44 9.44
C GLY A 27 1.37 -1.19 9.17
N PHE A 28 1.01 -0.86 7.93
CA PHE A 28 -0.39 -0.65 7.54
C PHE A 28 -1.23 -1.91 7.72
N ALA A 29 -0.72 -3.08 7.31
CA ALA A 29 -1.42 -4.35 7.49
C ALA A 29 -1.71 -4.64 8.97
N ARG A 30 -0.72 -4.42 9.84
CA ARG A 30 -0.80 -4.78 11.26
C ARG A 30 -1.57 -3.80 12.13
N PHE A 31 -1.44 -2.50 11.85
CA PHE A 31 -2.01 -1.43 12.67
C PHE A 31 -3.32 -0.86 12.11
N SER A 32 -3.47 -0.80 10.79
CA SER A 32 -4.66 -0.26 10.14
C SER A 32 -5.61 -1.36 9.70
N MET A 33 -5.23 -2.20 8.73
CA MET A 33 -6.10 -3.23 8.17
C MET A 33 -6.62 -4.19 9.25
N ALA A 34 -5.73 -4.77 10.05
CA ALA A 34 -6.12 -5.69 11.11
C ALA A 34 -7.00 -5.04 12.20
N ARG A 35 -6.91 -3.72 12.42
CA ARG A 35 -7.75 -2.98 13.36
C ARG A 35 -9.14 -2.75 12.76
N ILE A 36 -9.20 -2.31 11.50
CA ILE A 36 -10.44 -2.09 10.75
C ILE A 36 -11.25 -3.39 10.67
N GLU A 37 -10.62 -4.49 10.26
CA GLU A 37 -11.31 -5.78 10.15
C GLU A 37 -11.84 -6.28 11.50
N ARG A 38 -11.10 -6.06 12.59
CA ARG A 38 -11.58 -6.39 13.94
C ARG A 38 -12.80 -5.57 14.35
N GLN A 39 -12.92 -4.32 13.90
CA GLN A 39 -14.10 -3.49 14.16
C GLN A 39 -15.28 -3.92 13.29
N MET A 40 -15.05 -4.16 11.99
CA MET A 40 -16.06 -4.68 11.08
C MET A 40 -16.66 -6.00 11.59
N GLN A 41 -15.82 -6.94 12.03
CA GLN A 41 -16.28 -8.22 12.58
C GLN A 41 -17.11 -8.08 13.86
N LYS A 42 -16.78 -7.11 14.73
CA LYS A 42 -17.59 -6.84 15.93
C LYS A 42 -18.99 -6.34 15.58
N ASP A 43 -19.13 -5.66 14.45
CA ASP A 43 -20.42 -5.17 13.95
C ASP A 43 -21.12 -6.20 13.04
N GLY A 44 -20.63 -7.44 12.99
CA GLY A 44 -21.24 -8.54 12.23
C GLY A 44 -20.92 -8.53 10.73
N LEU A 45 -20.00 -7.67 10.27
CA LEU A 45 -19.58 -7.62 8.88
C LEU A 45 -18.50 -8.67 8.59
N SER A 46 -18.60 -9.30 7.43
CA SER A 46 -17.55 -10.19 6.91
C SER A 46 -16.34 -9.37 6.43
N ARG A 47 -15.19 -10.05 6.35
CA ARG A 47 -14.03 -9.47 5.66
C ARG A 47 -14.35 -9.34 4.15
N PRO A 48 -13.88 -8.28 3.47
CA PRO A 48 -14.11 -8.09 2.04
C PRO A 48 -13.63 -9.26 1.16
N SER A 49 -12.52 -9.91 1.52
CA SER A 49 -12.06 -11.14 0.88
C SER A 49 -11.64 -12.20 1.90
N SER A 50 -12.03 -13.45 1.65
CA SER A 50 -11.68 -14.62 2.47
C SER A 50 -10.23 -15.06 2.28
N TRP A 51 -9.62 -14.77 1.13
CA TRP A 51 -8.23 -15.10 0.81
C TRP A 51 -7.37 -13.83 0.70
N ASP A 52 -6.18 -13.88 1.28
CA ASP A 52 -5.20 -12.78 1.30
C ASP A 52 -3.80 -13.33 1.08
N GLY A 53 -3.59 -13.98 -0.08
CA GLY A 53 -2.41 -14.79 -0.37
C GLY A 53 -1.08 -14.16 0.07
N VAL A 54 -0.64 -13.12 -0.64
CA VAL A 54 0.62 -12.41 -0.36
C VAL A 54 0.40 -11.08 0.41
N GLY A 55 -0.72 -10.92 1.11
CA GLY A 55 -1.06 -9.67 1.79
C GLY A 55 -1.56 -8.56 0.86
N LEU A 56 -2.11 -8.94 -0.31
CA LEU A 56 -2.61 -7.99 -1.32
C LEU A 56 -3.80 -7.17 -0.80
N ARG A 57 -4.59 -7.68 0.16
CA ARG A 57 -5.68 -6.91 0.78
C ARG A 57 -5.18 -5.63 1.42
N ALA A 58 -3.98 -5.64 2.01
CA ALA A 58 -3.44 -4.43 2.61
C ALA A 58 -3.29 -3.30 1.58
N LEU A 59 -2.98 -3.63 0.32
CA LEU A 59 -2.92 -2.65 -0.77
C LEU A 59 -4.32 -2.15 -1.15
N TRP A 60 -5.33 -3.02 -1.23
CA TRP A 60 -6.72 -2.61 -1.49
C TRP A 60 -7.28 -1.72 -0.38
N TYR A 61 -7.03 -2.06 0.88
CA TYR A 61 -7.42 -1.21 2.01
C TYR A 61 -6.67 0.14 1.98
N ALA A 62 -5.37 0.13 1.68
CA ALA A 62 -4.59 1.35 1.60
C ALA A 62 -5.08 2.27 0.47
N SER A 63 -5.37 1.72 -0.71
CA SER A 63 -5.92 2.49 -1.83
C SER A 63 -7.31 3.06 -1.52
N ALA A 64 -8.19 2.23 -0.94
CA ALA A 64 -9.55 2.63 -0.55
C ALA A 64 -9.57 3.81 0.43
N ILE A 65 -8.63 3.84 1.37
CA ILE A 65 -8.56 4.86 2.41
C ILE A 65 -7.76 6.09 1.94
N ALA A 66 -6.62 5.89 1.26
CA ALA A 66 -5.73 6.98 0.85
C ALA A 66 -6.41 7.88 -0.19
N PHE A 67 -6.96 7.30 -1.26
CA PHE A 67 -7.47 8.04 -2.39
C PHE A 67 -8.92 8.51 -2.20
N PRO A 68 -9.33 9.63 -2.83
CA PRO A 68 -10.73 9.99 -2.92
C PRO A 68 -11.51 8.93 -3.72
N VAL A 69 -12.80 8.76 -3.42
CA VAL A 69 -13.67 7.91 -4.23
C VAL A 69 -13.76 8.51 -5.64
N GLY A 70 -13.53 7.70 -6.66
CA GLY A 70 -13.42 8.16 -8.04
C GLY A 70 -13.07 7.02 -9.00
N ILE A 71 -12.50 7.37 -10.17
CA ILE A 71 -12.26 6.41 -11.25
C ILE A 71 -11.37 5.24 -10.81
N PHE A 72 -10.34 5.53 -9.99
CA PHE A 72 -9.37 4.57 -9.48
C PHE A 72 -9.71 3.99 -8.10
N ASN A 73 -10.81 4.42 -7.49
CA ASN A 73 -11.27 3.99 -6.17
C ASN A 73 -12.80 4.01 -6.15
N ARG A 74 -13.41 3.11 -6.92
CA ARG A 74 -14.86 3.11 -7.15
C ARG A 74 -15.57 2.58 -5.91
N ALA A 75 -16.74 3.13 -5.61
CA ALA A 75 -17.54 2.64 -4.48
C ALA A 75 -18.01 1.19 -4.66
N GLU A 76 -18.14 0.76 -5.91
CA GLU A 76 -18.64 -0.57 -6.33
C GLU A 76 -17.49 -1.53 -6.69
N ASP A 77 -16.31 -1.37 -6.09
CA ASP A 77 -15.16 -2.24 -6.37
C ASP A 77 -15.45 -3.68 -5.90
N PRO A 78 -15.36 -4.70 -6.79
CA PRO A 78 -15.65 -6.08 -6.43
C PRO A 78 -14.64 -6.70 -5.45
N LEU A 79 -13.47 -6.09 -5.28
CA LEU A 79 -12.40 -6.56 -4.38
C LEU A 79 -12.52 -5.95 -2.99
N ILE A 80 -13.17 -4.80 -2.85
CA ILE A 80 -13.29 -4.08 -1.58
C ILE A 80 -14.50 -3.15 -1.53
N ASP A 81 -15.29 -3.25 -0.45
CA ASP A 81 -16.35 -2.26 -0.15
C ASP A 81 -15.72 -0.97 0.40
N VAL A 82 -15.42 -0.05 -0.51
CA VAL A 82 -14.74 1.23 -0.22
C VAL A 82 -15.53 2.09 0.79
N PRO A 83 -16.86 2.33 0.63
CA PRO A 83 -17.63 3.06 1.62
C PRO A 83 -17.55 2.47 3.03
N THR A 84 -17.70 1.14 3.15
CA THR A 84 -17.65 0.46 4.44
C THR A 84 -16.27 0.59 5.07
N VAL A 85 -15.20 0.28 4.34
CA VAL A 85 -13.83 0.35 4.87
C VAL A 85 -13.47 1.77 5.33
N ARG A 86 -13.88 2.80 4.58
CA ARG A 86 -13.66 4.20 4.95
C ARG A 86 -14.41 4.60 6.23
N ARG A 87 -15.60 4.06 6.47
CA ARG A 87 -16.38 4.31 7.70
C ARG A 87 -15.64 3.85 8.97
N TYR A 88 -14.84 2.79 8.88
CA TYR A 88 -14.03 2.27 9.99
C TYR A 88 -12.60 2.83 10.05
N SER A 89 -12.21 3.58 9.02
CA SER A 89 -10.89 4.19 8.93
C SER A 89 -10.78 5.45 9.78
N THR A 90 -9.59 5.70 10.29
CA THR A 90 -9.22 6.93 10.99
C THR A 90 -8.30 7.79 10.12
N SER A 91 -8.11 9.05 10.50
CA SER A 91 -7.12 9.93 9.86
C SER A 91 -5.72 9.32 9.87
N SER A 92 -5.34 8.60 10.94
CA SER A 92 -4.04 7.93 11.03
C SER A 92 -3.89 6.78 10.02
N ASP A 93 -4.95 6.00 9.79
CA ASP A 93 -4.92 4.96 8.75
C ASP A 93 -4.78 5.57 7.36
N ARG A 94 -5.39 6.74 7.14
CA ARG A 94 -5.25 7.47 5.89
C ARG A 94 -3.81 7.92 5.64
N VAL A 95 -3.12 8.40 6.67
CA VAL A 95 -1.69 8.75 6.56
C VAL A 95 -0.86 7.50 6.26
N LEU A 96 -1.05 6.41 7.00
CA LEU A 96 -0.32 5.16 6.75
C LEU A 96 -0.59 4.58 5.35
N GLY A 97 -1.85 4.65 4.89
CA GLY A 97 -2.24 4.25 3.55
C GLY A 97 -1.57 5.12 2.47
N TRP A 98 -1.50 6.43 2.68
CA TRP A 98 -0.77 7.34 1.79
C TRP A 98 0.73 7.03 1.72
N ILE A 99 1.37 6.78 2.87
CA ILE A 99 2.79 6.43 2.91
C ILE A 99 3.04 5.16 2.10
N LEU A 100 2.25 4.10 2.34
CA LEU A 100 2.36 2.85 1.59
C LEU A 100 2.13 3.05 0.09
N MET A 101 1.13 3.87 -0.29
CA MET A 101 0.81 4.05 -1.70
C MET A 101 1.85 4.87 -2.44
N VAL A 102 2.35 5.95 -1.82
CA VAL A 102 3.42 6.76 -2.41
C VAL A 102 4.71 5.95 -2.50
N SER A 103 5.11 5.26 -1.43
CA SER A 103 6.34 4.47 -1.46
C SER A 103 6.25 3.33 -2.48
N GLY A 104 5.09 2.66 -2.57
CA GLY A 104 4.84 1.60 -3.55
C GLY A 104 4.89 2.11 -4.99
N PHE A 105 4.27 3.25 -5.30
CA PHE A 105 4.35 3.85 -6.62
C PHE A 105 5.76 4.32 -6.98
N LEU A 106 6.49 4.91 -6.03
CA LEU A 106 7.90 5.26 -6.23
C LEU A 106 8.76 4.02 -6.49
N LEU A 107 8.51 2.92 -5.78
CA LEU A 107 9.20 1.64 -5.99
C LEU A 107 8.96 1.09 -7.40
N VAL A 108 7.71 1.12 -7.88
CA VAL A 108 7.38 0.74 -9.26
C VAL A 108 8.06 1.67 -10.26
N ALA A 109 8.00 2.99 -10.03
CA ALA A 109 8.62 3.97 -10.92
C ALA A 109 10.14 3.79 -11.03
N ILE A 110 10.85 3.56 -9.91
CA ILE A 110 12.29 3.33 -9.95
C ILE A 110 12.61 2.00 -10.65
N THR A 111 11.83 0.95 -10.41
CA THR A 111 12.00 -0.35 -11.10
C THR A 111 11.85 -0.20 -12.61
N LEU A 112 10.81 0.49 -13.06
CA LEU A 112 10.59 0.75 -14.49
C LEU A 112 11.68 1.65 -15.08
N SER A 113 12.20 2.60 -14.31
CA SER A 113 13.31 3.43 -14.76
C SER A 113 14.60 2.63 -14.97
N GLY A 114 14.92 1.68 -14.08
CA GLY A 114 16.07 0.79 -14.27
C GLY A 114 15.96 -0.03 -15.55
N VAL A 115 14.77 -0.58 -15.83
CA VAL A 115 14.50 -1.30 -17.09
C VAL A 115 14.60 -0.37 -18.30
N PHE A 116 14.11 0.87 -18.21
CA PHE A 116 14.10 1.80 -19.35
C PHE A 116 15.50 2.36 -19.69
N PHE A 117 16.35 2.53 -18.67
CA PHE A 117 17.70 3.05 -18.82
C PHE A 117 18.76 1.94 -18.93
N ASP A 118 18.35 0.68 -19.05
CA ASP A 118 19.24 -0.49 -19.10
C ASP A 118 20.29 -0.45 -17.98
N ILE A 119 19.84 -0.21 -16.74
CA ILE A 119 20.69 -0.29 -15.55
C ILE A 119 20.94 -1.77 -15.26
N ASP A 120 22.20 -2.19 -15.38
CA ASP A 120 22.69 -3.56 -15.13
C ASP A 120 22.64 -3.96 -13.65
#